data_AF-A0A089L7H7-F1
#
_entry.id   AF-A0A089L7H7-F1
#
_cell.length_a   1.000
_cell.length_b   1.000
_cell.length_c   1.000
_cell.angle_alpha   90.00
_cell.angle_beta   90.00
_cell.angle_gamma   90.00
#
_symmetry.space_group_name_H-M   'P 1'
#
loop_
_entity.id
_entity.type
_entity.pdbx_description
1 polymer ?
#
loop_
_entity_poly.entity_id
_entity_poly.type
_entity_poly.pdbx_seq_one_letter_code
_entity_poly.pdbx_strand_id
1 'polypeptide(L)'
;MDRKTSKELNSRNNYYFPKRRILHRKIVAGLLEGYPSQSAPEINFMGGGTAVGKSMIRDFHLEELGEIGKDFIIIDCDRIKPLIPEYVHFLSEDKESAADRVQAESSDINDMLLEKALLKKAHILFDGTMKDSDYYGPLIQRIRALGYIVSAVIVHAPIEVAFMREEERFLIEKRRVPEHAIRDSHQRVSRSFMELKPLFDAYRLWDNSVQGSAPKVILKKLDRDSEEVTIDLVKVEEFFGKKV
;
A
#
# COMPACT_ATOMS: atom_id res chain seq x y z
N MET A 1 -4.83 29.90 10.83
CA MET A 1 -4.28 30.13 9.48
C MET A 1 -4.27 28.79 8.78
N ASP A 2 -4.88 28.67 7.61
CA ASP A 2 -4.77 27.45 6.81
C ASP A 2 -3.31 27.20 6.46
N ARG A 3 -2.76 26.08 6.92
CA ARG A 3 -1.38 25.69 6.65
C ARG A 3 -1.33 25.06 5.26
N LYS A 4 -0.61 25.71 4.34
CA LYS A 4 -0.42 25.18 2.98
C LYS A 4 0.28 23.82 2.98
N THR A 5 -0.12 22.97 2.05
CA THR A 5 0.51 21.70 1.68
C THR A 5 1.77 21.94 0.83
N SER A 6 2.65 20.94 0.74
CA SER A 6 3.85 21.03 -0.12
C SER A 6 3.48 21.18 -1.60
N LYS A 7 2.37 20.58 -2.04
CA LYS A 7 1.84 20.73 -3.40
C LYS A 7 1.40 22.17 -3.67
N GLU A 8 0.66 22.80 -2.76
CA GLU A 8 0.24 24.20 -2.92
C GLU A 8 1.41 25.19 -2.89
N LEU A 9 2.48 24.88 -2.14
CA LEU A 9 3.69 25.71 -2.12
C LEU A 9 4.48 25.61 -3.43
N ASN A 10 4.41 24.47 -4.14
CA ASN A 10 5.29 24.14 -5.25
C ASN A 10 4.59 23.98 -6.60
N SER A 11 3.30 24.32 -6.70
CA SER A 11 2.52 24.23 -7.93
C SER A 11 1.61 25.44 -8.13
N ARG A 12 1.19 25.65 -9.39
CA ARG A 12 0.14 26.60 -9.77
C ARG A 12 -0.82 25.91 -10.72
N ASN A 13 -2.13 26.01 -10.46
CA ASN A 13 -3.17 25.32 -11.23
C ASN A 13 -2.89 23.81 -11.40
N ASN A 14 -2.44 23.14 -10.33
CA ASN A 14 -2.01 21.73 -10.32
C ASN A 14 -0.77 21.41 -11.19
N TYR A 15 -0.05 22.41 -11.69
CA TYR A 15 1.22 22.21 -12.39
C TYR A 15 2.41 22.57 -11.51
N TYR A 16 3.25 21.59 -11.22
CA TYR A 16 4.49 21.79 -10.46
C TYR A 16 5.49 22.70 -11.19
N PHE A 17 6.14 23.57 -10.42
CA PHE A 17 7.22 24.41 -10.94
C PHE A 17 8.38 23.56 -11.49
N PRO A 18 9.18 24.05 -12.45
CA PRO A 18 10.27 23.29 -13.06
C PRO A 18 11.25 22.67 -12.07
N LYS A 19 11.68 23.43 -11.04
CA LYS A 19 12.57 22.93 -9.98
C LYS A 19 11.95 21.74 -9.23
N ARG A 20 10.64 21.78 -8.96
CA ARG A 20 9.95 20.71 -8.25
C ARG A 20 9.82 19.44 -9.08
N ARG A 21 9.54 19.57 -10.38
CA ARG A 21 9.54 18.43 -11.31
C ARG A 21 10.90 17.76 -11.42
N ILE A 22 12.00 18.53 -11.36
CA ILE A 22 13.37 17.97 -11.32
C ILE A 22 13.58 17.16 -10.04
N LEU A 23 13.16 17.69 -8.88
CA LEU A 23 13.22 16.96 -7.62
C LEU A 23 12.43 15.65 -7.69
N HIS A 24 11.19 15.66 -8.18
CA HIS A 24 10.38 14.45 -8.32
C HIS A 24 11.08 13.40 -9.18
N ARG A 25 11.64 13.80 -10.32
CA ARG A 25 12.40 12.89 -11.20
C ARG A 25 13.63 12.32 -10.51
N LYS A 26 14.33 13.12 -9.70
CA LYS A 26 15.49 12.66 -8.92
C LYS A 26 15.08 11.63 -7.86
N ILE A 27 13.98 11.88 -7.14
CA ILE A 27 13.42 10.94 -6.16
C ILE A 27 13.07 9.62 -6.84
N VAL A 28 12.30 9.66 -7.94
CA VAL A 28 11.90 8.45 -8.68
C VAL A 28 13.09 7.71 -9.25
N ALA A 29 14.08 8.41 -9.82
CA ALA A 29 15.29 7.78 -10.33
C ALA A 29 16.07 7.05 -9.24
N GLY A 30 16.24 7.67 -8.06
CA GLY A 30 16.93 7.04 -6.93
C GLY A 30 16.16 5.86 -6.33
N LEU A 31 14.83 5.92 -6.29
CA LEU A 31 14.01 4.79 -5.83
C LEU A 31 13.99 3.61 -6.82
N LEU A 32 14.19 3.88 -8.12
CA LEU A 32 14.22 2.88 -9.19
C LEU A 32 15.63 2.30 -9.44
N GLU A 33 16.66 2.90 -8.86
CA GLU A 33 18.04 2.47 -9.00
C GLU A 33 18.25 1.07 -8.38
N GLY A 34 19.09 0.25 -8.99
CA GLY A 34 19.35 -1.13 -8.52
C GLY A 34 18.32 -2.18 -8.94
N TYR A 35 17.08 -1.81 -9.28
CA TYR A 35 16.05 -2.77 -9.67
C TYR A 35 16.15 -3.19 -11.16
N PRO A 36 16.42 -4.46 -11.50
CA PRO A 36 16.55 -4.89 -12.89
C PRO A 36 15.19 -5.04 -13.60
N SER A 37 15.22 -5.04 -14.94
CA SER A 37 14.06 -5.43 -15.77
C SER A 37 13.86 -6.94 -15.69
N GLN A 38 12.61 -7.38 -15.70
CA GLN A 38 12.22 -8.79 -15.62
C GLN A 38 11.59 -9.27 -16.91
N SER A 39 11.81 -10.54 -17.25
CA SER A 39 11.15 -11.20 -18.39
C SER A 39 9.69 -11.52 -18.07
N ALA A 40 9.40 -11.88 -16.82
CA ALA A 40 8.06 -12.11 -16.27
C ALA A 40 7.88 -11.18 -15.06
N PRO A 41 7.49 -9.91 -15.27
CA PRO A 41 7.36 -8.97 -14.17
C PRO A 41 6.12 -9.30 -13.33
N GLU A 42 6.23 -9.02 -12.03
CA GLU A 42 5.19 -9.35 -11.04
C GLU A 42 4.83 -8.09 -10.26
N ILE A 43 3.55 -7.95 -9.90
CA ILE A 43 3.11 -6.92 -8.97
C ILE A 43 2.30 -7.52 -7.83
N ASN A 44 2.74 -7.27 -6.60
CA ASN A 44 2.05 -7.63 -5.37
C ASN A 44 1.37 -6.40 -4.79
N PHE A 45 0.04 -6.35 -4.88
CA PHE A 45 -0.77 -5.32 -4.24
C PHE A 45 -0.99 -5.68 -2.77
N MET A 46 -0.43 -4.87 -1.86
CA MET A 46 -0.76 -4.99 -0.44
C MET A 46 -2.08 -4.29 -0.17
N GLY A 47 -2.97 -4.98 0.53
CA GLY A 47 -4.26 -4.46 0.96
C GLY A 47 -4.49 -4.73 2.44
N GLY A 48 -5.26 -3.88 3.10
CA GLY A 48 -5.60 -4.07 4.50
C GLY A 48 -6.12 -2.80 5.14
N GLY A 49 -6.91 -2.95 6.19
CA GLY A 49 -7.35 -1.84 7.01
C GLY A 49 -6.17 -1.09 7.62
N THR A 50 -6.37 0.15 8.04
CA THR A 50 -5.32 0.89 8.76
C THR A 50 -4.91 0.13 10.03
N ALA A 51 -3.62 0.11 10.34
CA ALA A 51 -3.03 -0.52 11.53
C ALA A 51 -3.19 -2.06 11.64
N VAL A 52 -3.49 -2.78 10.54
CA VAL A 52 -3.52 -4.26 10.54
C VAL A 52 -2.14 -4.93 10.45
N GLY A 53 -1.05 -4.16 10.29
CA GLY A 53 0.32 -4.68 10.25
C GLY A 53 0.82 -5.09 8.87
N LYS A 54 0.37 -4.42 7.78
CA LYS A 54 0.81 -4.70 6.40
C LYS A 54 2.33 -4.73 6.23
N SER A 55 3.06 -3.81 6.87
CA SER A 55 4.52 -3.75 6.76
C SER A 55 5.20 -4.99 7.34
N MET A 56 4.65 -5.59 8.39
CA MET A 56 5.14 -6.87 8.93
C MET A 56 4.82 -8.00 7.96
N ILE A 57 3.59 -8.07 7.43
CA ILE A 57 3.20 -9.11 6.46
C ILE A 57 4.02 -9.04 5.19
N ARG A 58 4.40 -7.84 4.74
CA ARG A 58 5.25 -7.66 3.55
C ARG A 58 6.50 -8.53 3.66
N ASP A 59 7.18 -8.46 4.80
CA ASP A 59 8.45 -9.16 5.00
C ASP A 59 8.20 -10.68 5.07
N PHE A 60 7.20 -11.13 5.85
CA PHE A 60 6.78 -12.55 5.88
C PHE A 60 6.35 -13.09 4.50
N HIS A 61 5.68 -12.28 3.70
CA HIS A 61 5.17 -12.70 2.40
C HIS A 61 6.31 -12.88 1.39
N LEU A 62 7.28 -11.97 1.37
CA LEU A 62 8.49 -12.10 0.56
C LEU A 62 9.30 -13.35 0.97
N GLU A 63 9.34 -13.65 2.27
CA GLU A 63 9.94 -14.89 2.78
C GLU A 63 9.18 -16.15 2.32
N GLU A 64 7.84 -16.17 2.46
CA GLU A 64 6.99 -17.31 2.10
C GLU A 64 7.06 -17.63 0.60
N LEU A 65 7.14 -16.62 -0.26
CA LEU A 65 7.27 -16.82 -1.70
C LEU A 65 8.64 -17.39 -2.12
N GLY A 66 9.59 -17.54 -1.18
CA GLY A 66 10.98 -17.84 -1.51
C GLY A 66 11.61 -16.70 -2.33
N GLU A 67 11.06 -15.49 -2.22
CA GLU A 67 11.44 -14.30 -2.98
C GLU A 67 12.40 -13.41 -2.20
N ILE A 68 12.97 -13.94 -1.11
CA ILE A 68 14.14 -13.36 -0.47
C ILE A 68 15.27 -13.32 -1.52
N GLY A 69 15.48 -12.14 -2.11
CA GLY A 69 16.42 -11.93 -3.21
C GLY A 69 15.78 -11.59 -4.57
N LYS A 70 14.44 -11.61 -4.72
CA LYS A 70 13.79 -10.87 -5.81
C LYS A 70 13.78 -9.39 -5.44
N ASP A 71 14.40 -8.56 -6.30
CA ASP A 71 14.43 -7.11 -6.12
C ASP A 71 13.05 -6.52 -6.44
N PHE A 72 12.13 -6.54 -5.47
CA PHE A 72 10.85 -5.84 -5.56
C PHE A 72 11.03 -4.36 -5.25
N ILE A 73 10.67 -3.49 -6.21
CA ILE A 73 10.54 -2.08 -5.91
C ILE A 73 9.29 -1.87 -5.06
N ILE A 74 9.49 -1.30 -3.87
CA ILE A 74 8.39 -0.97 -2.96
C ILE A 74 7.89 0.42 -3.31
N ILE A 75 6.62 0.49 -3.70
CA ILE A 75 5.91 1.72 -4.04
C ILE A 75 4.98 2.02 -2.88
N ASP A 76 5.36 3.00 -2.06
CA ASP A 76 4.69 3.38 -0.82
C ASP A 76 4.84 4.89 -0.57
N CYS A 77 3.72 5.58 -0.40
CA CYS A 77 3.70 7.01 -0.09
C CYS A 77 4.44 7.31 1.21
N ASP A 78 4.36 6.45 2.24
CA ASP A 78 5.03 6.70 3.52
C ASP A 78 6.56 6.63 3.40
N ARG A 79 7.10 5.90 2.41
CA ARG A 79 8.54 5.94 2.06
C ARG A 79 8.94 7.18 1.26
N ILE A 80 8.00 7.78 0.54
CA ILE A 80 8.24 8.97 -0.29
C ILE A 80 8.17 10.26 0.53
N LYS A 81 7.28 10.35 1.54
CA LYS A 81 7.10 11.54 2.38
C LYS A 81 8.41 12.07 2.98
N PRO A 82 9.32 11.24 3.53
CA PRO A 82 10.61 11.71 4.04
C PRO A 82 11.54 12.31 2.98
N LEU A 83 11.32 12.03 1.69
CA LEU A 83 12.11 12.55 0.58
C LEU A 83 11.62 13.93 0.10
N ILE A 84 10.47 14.39 0.61
CA ILE A 84 9.93 15.72 0.36
C ILE A 84 10.59 16.72 1.32
N PRO A 85 11.33 17.74 0.83
CA PRO A 85 12.12 18.65 1.66
C PRO A 85 11.34 19.34 2.77
N GLU A 86 10.08 19.70 2.51
CA GLU A 86 9.23 20.40 3.47
C GLU A 86 8.78 19.50 4.63
N TYR A 87 8.87 18.18 4.51
CA TYR A 87 8.34 17.25 5.51
C TYR A 87 9.02 17.40 6.88
N VAL A 88 10.35 17.58 6.90
CA VAL A 88 11.09 17.80 8.15
C VAL A 88 10.64 19.08 8.87
N HIS A 89 10.34 20.12 8.11
CA HIS A 89 9.83 21.36 8.66
C HIS A 89 8.40 21.18 9.17
N PHE A 90 7.53 20.51 8.42
CA PHE A 90 6.17 20.24 8.85
C PHE A 90 6.12 19.39 10.12
N LEU A 91 7.01 18.40 10.28
CA LEU A 91 7.18 17.63 11.51
C LEU A 91 7.58 18.50 12.71
N SER A 92 8.38 19.54 12.50
CA SER A 92 8.77 20.48 13.56
C SER A 92 7.65 21.43 13.96
N GLU A 93 6.75 21.76 13.03
CA GLU A 93 5.60 22.63 13.28
C GLU A 93 4.46 21.88 13.98
N ASP A 94 4.17 20.66 13.52
CA ASP A 94 3.10 19.82 14.02
C ASP A 94 3.22 18.40 13.43
N LYS A 95 3.62 17.45 14.28
CA LYS A 95 3.84 16.05 13.90
C LYS A 95 2.56 15.36 13.42
N GLU A 96 1.40 15.74 13.93
CA GLU A 96 0.14 15.09 13.61
C GLU A 96 -0.30 15.43 12.19
N SER A 97 -0.24 16.72 11.80
CA SER A 97 -0.66 17.17 10.47
C SER A 97 0.44 17.09 9.39
N ALA A 98 1.69 16.81 9.77
CA ALA A 98 2.82 16.82 8.83
C ALA A 98 2.62 15.87 7.65
N ALA A 99 2.11 14.65 7.90
CA ALA A 99 1.91 13.64 6.87
C ALA A 99 0.85 14.05 5.85
N ASP A 100 -0.23 14.68 6.31
CA ASP A 100 -1.31 15.16 5.44
C ASP A 100 -0.83 16.29 4.53
N ARG A 101 0.04 17.16 5.05
CA ARG A 101 0.58 18.31 4.29
C ARG A 101 1.49 17.92 3.13
N VAL A 102 2.02 16.68 3.11
CA VAL A 102 2.80 16.14 1.98
C VAL A 102 2.07 15.04 1.22
N GLN A 103 0.87 14.64 1.66
CA GLN A 103 0.15 13.48 1.14
C GLN A 103 -0.07 13.59 -0.37
N ALA A 104 -0.66 14.69 -0.84
CA ALA A 104 -0.99 14.88 -2.25
C ALA A 104 0.23 14.82 -3.16
N GLU A 105 1.35 15.42 -2.75
CA GLU A 105 2.58 15.37 -3.54
C GLU A 105 3.25 14.00 -3.48
N SER A 106 3.21 13.33 -2.32
CA SER A 106 3.74 11.97 -2.21
C SER A 106 2.98 11.00 -3.11
N SER A 107 1.66 11.18 -3.26
CA SER A 107 0.83 10.42 -4.20
C SER A 107 1.21 10.69 -5.66
N ASP A 108 1.42 11.96 -6.06
CA ASP A 108 1.85 12.28 -7.43
C ASP A 108 3.22 11.65 -7.76
N ILE A 109 4.15 11.65 -6.81
CA ILE A 109 5.46 10.99 -6.97
C ILE A 109 5.31 9.47 -7.01
N ASN A 110 4.42 8.90 -6.19
CA ASN A 110 4.12 7.47 -6.14
C ASN A 110 3.57 6.96 -7.49
N ASP A 111 2.66 7.72 -8.10
CA ASP A 111 2.11 7.40 -9.42
C ASP A 111 3.19 7.49 -10.49
N MET A 112 4.06 8.52 -10.45
CA MET A 112 5.19 8.60 -11.35
C MET A 112 6.18 7.44 -11.17
N LEU A 113 6.40 6.99 -9.93
CA LEU A 113 7.25 5.83 -9.64
C LEU A 113 6.65 4.55 -10.22
N LEU A 114 5.34 4.33 -10.04
CA LEU A 114 4.61 3.20 -10.61
C LEU A 114 4.75 3.17 -12.13
N GLU A 115 4.50 4.29 -12.82
CA GLU A 115 4.65 4.38 -14.27
C GLU A 115 6.07 4.03 -14.73
N LYS A 116 7.10 4.52 -14.03
CA LYS A 116 8.49 4.22 -14.37
C LYS A 116 8.87 2.78 -14.09
N ALA A 117 8.37 2.19 -13.01
CA ALA A 117 8.59 0.79 -12.68
C ALA A 117 7.92 -0.15 -13.68
N LEU A 118 6.68 0.15 -14.09
CA LEU A 118 5.94 -0.58 -15.12
C LEU A 118 6.65 -0.54 -16.47
N LEU A 119 7.11 0.64 -16.90
CA LEU A 119 7.89 0.79 -18.14
C LEU A 119 9.22 0.02 -18.10
N LYS A 120 9.84 -0.07 -16.92
CA LYS A 120 11.08 -0.84 -16.71
C LYS A 120 10.85 -2.35 -16.60
N LYS A 121 9.59 -2.81 -16.51
CA LYS A 121 9.23 -4.20 -16.22
C LYS A 121 9.89 -4.72 -14.93
N ALA A 122 9.94 -3.90 -13.89
CA ALA A 122 10.46 -4.34 -12.59
C ALA A 122 9.41 -5.19 -11.84
N HIS A 123 9.85 -6.04 -10.90
CA HIS A 123 8.94 -6.60 -9.88
C HIS A 123 8.52 -5.49 -8.92
N ILE A 124 7.23 -5.38 -8.60
CA ILE A 124 6.66 -4.25 -7.85
C ILE A 124 5.90 -4.77 -6.62
N LEU A 125 6.16 -4.19 -5.46
CA LEU A 125 5.30 -4.33 -4.30
C LEU A 125 4.60 -3.00 -4.07
N PHE A 126 3.30 -2.95 -4.35
CA PHE A 126 2.51 -1.73 -4.28
C PHE A 126 1.77 -1.67 -2.94
N ASP A 127 2.24 -0.82 -2.03
CA ASP A 127 1.61 -0.63 -0.72
C ASP A 127 0.41 0.32 -0.85
N GLY A 128 -0.76 -0.31 -0.97
CA GLY A 128 -2.05 0.36 -1.06
C GLY A 128 -2.94 0.09 0.15
N THR A 129 -4.07 0.77 0.21
CA THR A 129 -5.15 0.35 1.14
C THR A 129 -6.07 -0.68 0.49
N MET A 130 -6.08 -0.79 -0.85
CA MET A 130 -7.02 -1.61 -1.62
C MET A 130 -8.49 -1.36 -1.25
N LYS A 131 -8.83 -0.15 -0.79
CA LYS A 131 -10.18 0.20 -0.32
C LYS A 131 -11.13 0.76 -1.39
N ASP A 132 -10.65 0.89 -2.63
CA ASP A 132 -11.34 1.60 -3.71
C ASP A 132 -11.30 0.78 -5.00
N SER A 133 -12.33 -0.04 -5.23
CA SER A 133 -12.40 -0.92 -6.39
C SER A 133 -12.51 -0.17 -7.71
N ASP A 134 -13.14 1.01 -7.73
CA ASP A 134 -13.24 1.87 -8.91
C ASP A 134 -11.86 2.39 -9.35
N TYR A 135 -10.96 2.64 -8.40
CA TYR A 135 -9.56 2.96 -8.70
C TYR A 135 -8.73 1.72 -9.06
N TYR A 136 -8.78 0.67 -8.24
CA TYR A 136 -7.88 -0.49 -8.41
C TYR A 136 -8.26 -1.40 -9.58
N GLY A 137 -9.55 -1.54 -9.91
CA GLY A 137 -10.02 -2.42 -10.99
C GLY A 137 -9.39 -2.08 -12.35
N PRO A 138 -9.54 -0.83 -12.84
CA PRO A 138 -8.90 -0.38 -14.07
C PRO A 138 -7.37 -0.48 -14.02
N LEU A 139 -6.77 -0.17 -12.86
CA LEU A 139 -5.32 -0.25 -12.68
C LEU A 139 -4.79 -1.69 -12.83
N ILE A 140 -5.43 -2.66 -12.18
CA ILE A 140 -5.07 -4.09 -12.25
C ILE A 140 -5.20 -4.59 -13.69
N GLN A 141 -6.32 -4.28 -14.36
CA GLN A 141 -6.53 -4.69 -15.75
C GLN A 141 -5.48 -4.11 -16.69
N ARG A 142 -5.14 -2.83 -16.53
CA ARG A 142 -4.08 -2.16 -17.30
C ARG A 142 -2.73 -2.83 -17.07
N ILE A 143 -2.35 -3.09 -15.83
CA ILE A 143 -1.06 -3.68 -15.50
C ILE A 143 -0.96 -5.11 -16.03
N ARG A 144 -2.04 -5.89 -15.92
CA ARG A 144 -2.13 -7.22 -16.55
C ARG A 144 -1.96 -7.15 -18.07
N ALA A 145 -2.56 -6.16 -18.73
CA ALA A 145 -2.40 -5.95 -20.17
C ALA A 145 -0.96 -5.60 -20.58
N LEU A 146 -0.13 -5.11 -19.65
CA LEU A 146 1.31 -4.90 -19.84
C LEU A 146 2.14 -6.19 -19.66
N GLY A 147 1.50 -7.33 -19.38
CA GLY A 147 2.14 -8.64 -19.22
C GLY A 147 2.65 -8.92 -17.81
N TYR A 148 2.17 -8.19 -16.80
CA TYR A 148 2.47 -8.47 -15.41
C TYR A 148 1.61 -9.59 -14.86
N ILE A 149 2.21 -10.43 -14.01
CA ILE A 149 1.46 -11.29 -13.08
C ILE A 149 0.96 -10.39 -11.95
N VAL A 150 -0.36 -10.38 -11.72
CA VAL A 150 -1.00 -9.50 -10.74
C VAL A 150 -1.47 -10.30 -9.52
N SER A 151 -0.90 -9.99 -8.37
CA SER A 151 -1.17 -10.70 -7.11
C SER A 151 -1.67 -9.77 -6.01
N ALA A 152 -2.50 -10.28 -5.10
CA ALA A 152 -2.95 -9.52 -3.92
C ALA A 152 -2.49 -10.15 -2.60
N VAL A 153 -2.08 -9.30 -1.67
CA VAL A 153 -1.69 -9.68 -0.31
C VAL A 153 -2.55 -8.87 0.65
N ILE A 154 -3.64 -9.49 1.12
CA ILE A 154 -4.60 -8.83 1.98
C ILE A 154 -4.31 -9.19 3.42
N VAL A 155 -4.33 -8.19 4.30
CA VAL A 155 -4.08 -8.38 5.73
C VAL A 155 -5.32 -8.03 6.53
N HIS A 156 -5.72 -8.98 7.37
CA HIS A 156 -6.85 -8.88 8.27
C HIS A 156 -6.38 -8.82 9.73
N ALA A 157 -7.01 -7.95 10.49
CA ALA A 157 -7.07 -8.01 11.94
C ALA A 157 -8.43 -7.41 12.38
N PRO A 158 -8.91 -7.78 13.58
CA PRO A 158 -10.05 -7.13 14.22
C PRO A 158 -9.80 -5.64 14.38
N ILE A 159 -10.87 -4.85 14.36
CA ILE A 159 -10.74 -3.39 14.43
C ILE A 159 -10.23 -2.94 15.81
N GLU A 160 -10.53 -3.68 16.86
CA GLU A 160 -10.05 -3.47 18.22
C GLU A 160 -8.53 -3.57 18.28
N VAL A 161 -7.96 -4.59 17.62
CA VAL A 161 -6.51 -4.77 17.49
C VAL A 161 -5.89 -3.63 16.69
N ALA A 162 -6.58 -3.15 15.64
CA ALA A 162 -6.12 -2.00 14.87
C ALA A 162 -6.12 -0.70 15.69
N PHE A 163 -7.14 -0.46 16.53
CA PHE A 163 -7.16 0.69 17.43
C PHE A 163 -6.05 0.62 18.48
N MET A 164 -5.82 -0.55 19.09
CA MET A 164 -4.70 -0.75 20.02
C MET A 164 -3.36 -0.43 19.37
N ARG A 165 -3.11 -0.96 18.17
CA ARG A 165 -1.87 -0.72 17.40
C ARG A 165 -1.72 0.73 16.95
N GLU A 166 -2.83 1.40 16.62
CA GLU A 166 -2.80 2.81 16.28
C GLU A 166 -2.44 3.67 17.49
N GLU A 167 -2.96 3.34 18.67
CA GLU A 167 -2.60 4.02 19.92
C GLU A 167 -1.12 3.82 20.25
N GLU A 168 -0.60 2.58 20.18
CA GLU A 168 0.83 2.30 20.37
C GLU A 168 1.69 3.12 19.40
N ARG A 169 1.30 3.16 18.12
CA ARG A 169 2.00 3.94 17.08
C ARG A 169 1.91 5.44 17.35
N PHE A 170 0.76 5.94 17.80
CA PHE A 170 0.58 7.34 18.17
C PHE A 170 1.49 7.73 19.35
N LEU A 171 1.61 6.87 20.37
CA LEU A 171 2.45 7.13 21.52
C LEU A 171 3.94 7.31 21.15
N ILE A 172 4.41 6.55 20.15
CA ILE A 172 5.80 6.57 19.66
C ILE A 172 6.01 7.66 18.60
N GLU A 173 5.22 7.65 17.53
CA GLU A 173 5.42 8.48 16.34
C GLU A 173 4.77 9.87 16.46
N LYS A 174 3.83 10.05 17.40
CA LYS A 174 2.97 11.25 17.50
C LYS A 174 2.19 11.54 16.21
N ARG A 175 1.84 10.48 15.48
CA ARG A 175 1.02 10.52 14.26
C ARG A 175 -0.30 9.82 14.54
N ARG A 176 -1.39 10.57 14.57
CA ARG A 176 -2.74 10.04 14.82
C ARG A 176 -3.46 9.79 13.51
N VAL A 177 -4.16 8.66 13.39
CA VAL A 177 -5.16 8.45 12.34
C VAL A 177 -6.55 8.58 12.97
N PRO A 178 -7.44 9.44 12.42
CA PRO A 178 -8.79 9.56 12.95
C PRO A 178 -9.54 8.22 12.94
N GLU A 179 -10.27 7.90 14.01
CA GLU A 179 -10.97 6.62 14.15
C GLU A 179 -11.91 6.30 12.99
N HIS A 180 -12.62 7.30 12.48
CA HIS A 180 -13.53 7.13 11.35
C HIS A 180 -12.79 6.67 10.09
N ALA A 181 -11.55 7.11 9.87
CA ALA A 181 -10.72 6.69 8.74
C ALA A 181 -10.24 5.24 8.91
N ILE A 182 -9.98 4.82 10.16
CA ILE A 182 -9.67 3.41 10.48
C ILE A 182 -10.89 2.54 10.16
N ARG A 183 -12.07 2.89 10.67
CA ARG A 183 -13.34 2.18 10.40
C ARG A 183 -13.64 2.08 8.90
N ASP A 184 -13.59 3.21 8.18
CA ASP A 184 -13.77 3.28 6.73
C ASP A 184 -12.82 2.33 5.99
N SER A 185 -11.52 2.38 6.32
CA SER A 185 -10.53 1.52 5.67
C SER A 185 -10.78 0.03 5.90
N HIS A 186 -11.22 -0.35 7.10
CA HIS A 186 -11.49 -1.73 7.48
C HIS A 186 -12.74 -2.31 6.81
N GLN A 187 -13.79 -1.51 6.64
CA GLN A 187 -15.02 -1.91 5.95
C GLN A 187 -14.80 -1.96 4.43
N ARG A 188 -14.16 -0.94 3.86
CA ARG A 188 -14.02 -0.82 2.41
C ARG A 188 -13.06 -1.84 1.81
N VAL A 189 -12.00 -2.25 2.53
CA VAL A 189 -11.05 -3.24 2.00
C VAL A 189 -11.67 -4.61 1.77
N SER A 190 -12.60 -5.06 2.61
CA SER A 190 -13.23 -6.37 2.43
C SER A 190 -14.16 -6.39 1.23
N ARG A 191 -14.99 -5.34 1.07
CA ARG A 191 -15.83 -5.16 -0.12
C ARG A 191 -14.98 -5.07 -1.39
N SER A 192 -14.01 -4.17 -1.39
CA SER A 192 -13.14 -3.94 -2.55
C SER A 192 -12.38 -5.21 -2.92
N PHE A 193 -11.84 -5.96 -1.95
CA PHE A 193 -11.21 -7.24 -2.24
C PHE A 193 -12.20 -8.24 -2.85
N MET A 194 -13.41 -8.36 -2.34
CA MET A 194 -14.43 -9.27 -2.91
C MET A 194 -14.70 -8.97 -4.39
N GLU A 195 -14.78 -7.69 -4.76
CA GLU A 195 -15.02 -7.24 -6.14
C GLU A 195 -13.79 -7.42 -7.05
N LEU A 196 -12.59 -7.17 -6.52
CA LEU A 196 -11.34 -7.21 -7.29
C LEU A 196 -10.72 -8.60 -7.38
N LYS A 197 -11.06 -9.51 -6.46
CA LYS A 197 -10.52 -10.87 -6.37
C LYS A 197 -10.50 -11.62 -7.71
N PRO A 198 -11.53 -11.56 -8.58
CA PRO A 198 -11.50 -12.22 -9.90
C PRO A 198 -10.49 -11.63 -10.90
N LEU A 199 -9.93 -10.44 -10.64
CA LEU A 199 -8.98 -9.78 -11.52
C LEU A 199 -7.52 -10.20 -11.25
N PHE A 200 -7.25 -10.77 -10.07
CA PHE A 200 -5.92 -11.23 -9.68
C PHE A 200 -5.62 -12.64 -10.19
N ASP A 201 -4.36 -12.87 -10.57
CA ASP A 201 -3.85 -14.19 -10.89
C ASP A 201 -3.67 -15.02 -9.61
N ALA A 202 -3.15 -14.41 -8.55
CA ALA A 202 -2.97 -15.04 -7.24
C ALA A 202 -3.37 -14.11 -6.10
N TYR A 203 -3.72 -14.66 -4.94
CA TYR A 203 -3.93 -13.86 -3.74
C TYR A 203 -3.74 -14.66 -2.46
N ARG A 204 -3.41 -13.95 -1.38
CA ARG A 204 -3.37 -14.48 -0.02
C ARG A 204 -4.07 -13.52 0.93
N LEU A 205 -4.92 -14.06 1.80
CA LEU A 205 -5.46 -13.36 2.95
C LEU A 205 -4.71 -13.83 4.19
N TRP A 206 -4.08 -12.89 4.88
CA TRP A 206 -3.33 -13.11 6.10
C TRP A 206 -4.15 -12.68 7.31
N ASP A 207 -4.25 -13.55 8.30
CA ASP A 207 -4.67 -13.20 9.65
C ASP A 207 -3.48 -12.69 10.46
N ASN A 208 -3.63 -11.48 10.98
CA ASN A 208 -2.71 -10.84 11.91
C ASN A 208 -3.45 -10.35 13.17
N SER A 209 -4.44 -11.15 13.62
CA SER A 209 -5.29 -10.85 14.78
C SER A 209 -4.54 -10.87 16.11
N VAL A 210 -3.51 -11.71 16.26
CA VAL A 210 -2.90 -11.97 17.57
C VAL A 210 -1.55 -11.25 17.68
N GLN A 211 -1.47 -10.24 18.54
CA GLN A 211 -0.22 -9.51 18.80
C GLN A 211 0.84 -10.45 19.39
N GLY A 212 2.08 -10.38 18.86
CA GLY A 212 3.20 -11.21 19.29
C GLY A 212 3.19 -12.64 18.74
N SER A 213 2.17 -13.03 17.96
CA SER A 213 2.16 -14.31 17.23
C SER A 213 2.53 -14.10 15.77
N ALA A 214 3.09 -15.14 15.15
CA ALA A 214 3.32 -15.13 13.71
C ALA A 214 1.98 -15.05 12.95
N PRO A 215 1.88 -14.19 11.93
CA PRO A 215 0.69 -14.11 11.10
C PRO A 215 0.50 -15.40 10.29
N LYS A 216 -0.74 -15.69 9.88
CA LYS A 216 -1.09 -16.94 9.20
C LYS A 216 -1.90 -16.68 7.93
N VAL A 217 -1.63 -17.42 6.87
CA VAL A 217 -2.50 -17.42 5.69
C VAL A 217 -3.80 -18.17 6.02
N ILE A 218 -4.95 -17.53 5.78
CA ILE A 218 -6.29 -18.08 6.04
C ILE A 218 -7.09 -18.36 4.76
N LEU A 219 -6.72 -17.73 3.65
CA LEU A 219 -7.28 -17.95 2.31
C LEU A 219 -6.15 -17.79 1.29
N LYS A 220 -6.09 -18.65 0.28
CA LYS A 220 -5.14 -18.47 -0.82
C LYS A 220 -5.64 -19.00 -2.15
N LYS A 221 -5.15 -18.38 -3.22
CA LYS A 221 -5.13 -18.89 -4.59
C LYS A 221 -3.72 -18.64 -5.12
N LEU A 222 -3.05 -19.68 -5.61
CA LEU A 222 -1.61 -19.62 -5.89
C LEU A 222 -1.28 -19.07 -7.27
N ASP A 223 -2.17 -19.33 -8.23
CA ASP A 223 -2.11 -18.86 -9.60
C ASP A 223 -3.52 -18.90 -10.22
N ARG A 224 -3.63 -18.44 -11.46
CA ARG A 224 -4.92 -18.25 -12.15
C ARG A 224 -5.72 -19.53 -12.30
N ASP A 225 -5.04 -20.65 -12.52
CA ASP A 225 -5.63 -21.95 -12.83
C ASP A 225 -5.84 -22.80 -11.58
N SER A 226 -5.21 -22.42 -10.46
CA SER A 226 -5.41 -23.04 -9.17
C SER A 226 -6.78 -22.73 -8.57
N GLU A 227 -7.32 -23.73 -7.86
CA GLU A 227 -8.51 -23.54 -7.03
C GLU A 227 -8.19 -22.69 -5.80
N GLU A 228 -9.20 -21.94 -5.34
CA GLU A 228 -9.12 -21.26 -4.07
C GLU A 228 -9.15 -22.27 -2.90
N VAL A 229 -8.23 -22.09 -1.96
CA VAL A 229 -8.14 -22.88 -0.74
C VAL A 229 -8.40 -22.01 0.48
N THR A 230 -9.51 -22.31 1.17
CA THR A 230 -9.83 -21.75 2.49
C THR A 230 -9.16 -22.60 3.57
N ILE A 231 -8.30 -21.98 4.37
CA ILE A 231 -7.55 -22.64 5.45
C ILE A 231 -8.27 -22.45 6.80
N ASP A 232 -8.83 -21.27 7.04
CA ASP A 232 -9.61 -20.95 8.23
C ASP A 232 -10.91 -20.24 7.83
N LEU A 233 -12.01 -21.00 7.77
CA LEU A 233 -13.31 -20.49 7.34
C LEU A 233 -13.84 -19.40 8.29
N VAL A 234 -13.63 -19.55 9.61
CA VAL A 234 -14.14 -18.61 10.61
C VAL A 234 -13.48 -17.24 10.42
N LYS A 235 -12.15 -17.22 10.20
CA LYS A 235 -11.42 -15.98 9.95
C LYS A 235 -11.73 -15.35 8.59
N VAL A 236 -12.02 -16.16 7.58
CA VAL A 236 -12.46 -15.66 6.27
C VAL A 236 -13.85 -15.03 6.38
N GLU A 237 -14.77 -15.65 7.09
CA GLU A 237 -16.10 -15.10 7.39
C GLU A 237 -16.00 -13.82 8.24
N GLU A 238 -15.08 -13.75 9.20
CA GLU A 238 -14.81 -12.52 9.97
C GLU A 238 -14.36 -11.36 9.07
N PHE A 239 -13.49 -11.63 8.09
CA PHE A 239 -13.01 -10.63 7.15
C PHE A 239 -14.13 -10.12 6.22
N PHE A 240 -14.90 -11.03 5.60
CA PHE A 240 -15.97 -10.66 4.66
C PHE A 240 -17.27 -10.22 5.35
N GLY A 241 -17.49 -10.63 6.60
CA GLY A 241 -18.68 -10.34 7.39
C GLY A 241 -18.71 -8.96 8.04
N LYS A 242 -17.69 -8.11 7.79
CA LYS A 242 -17.66 -6.71 8.25
C LYS A 242 -18.88 -5.96 7.68
N LYS A 243 -19.86 -5.69 8.55
CA LYS A 243 -21.12 -5.03 8.18
C LYS A 243 -20.87 -3.58 7.74
N VAL A 244 -21.65 -3.16 6.73
CA VAL A 244 -21.81 -1.78 6.24
C VAL A 244 -22.32 -0.88 7.36
#